data_AF-A0A8D8Z6X4-F1
#
_entry.id   AF-A0A8D8Z6X4-F1
#
_cell.length_a   1.000
_cell.length_b   1.000
_cell.length_c   1.000
_cell.angle_alpha   90.00
_cell.angle_beta   90.00
_cell.angle_gamma   90.00
#
_symmetry.space_group_name_H-M   'P 1'
#
loop_
_entity.id
_entity.type
_entity.pdbx_description
1 polymer ?
#
loop_
_entity_poly.entity_id
_entity_poly.type
_entity_poly.pdbx_seq_one_letter_code
_entity_poly.pdbx_strand_id
1 'polypeptide(L)'
;YLLYPDPIYDSFNKEIEYYENIRNNNTLQIFGQHLDNFGRFLESEIVVTVGNGNCTDVVVSKTQLTCKPPAEQPLNSDDEDVLPDVRVNVGKNLKFYIGQLSYSSEISLMDIVMYVGIVALTILTIICLVILIAYRRESFENRKNTRIIKKMGKQMDILESRVAKECKEAFA
;
A
#
# COMPACT_ATOMS: atom_id res chain seq x y z
N TYR A 1 -50.62 19.30 20.99
CA TYR A 1 -49.36 18.54 20.95
C TYR A 1 -49.45 17.52 19.84
N LEU A 2 -48.65 17.66 18.78
CA LEU A 2 -48.49 16.58 17.82
C LEU A 2 -47.44 15.62 18.37
N LEU A 3 -47.83 14.38 18.65
CA LEU A 3 -46.88 13.29 18.90
C LEU A 3 -46.48 12.71 17.54
N TYR A 4 -45.17 12.65 17.28
CA TYR A 4 -44.61 11.92 16.15
C TYR A 4 -44.05 10.59 16.65
N PRO A 5 -44.11 9.52 15.84
CA PRO A 5 -43.43 8.28 16.17
C PRO A 5 -41.91 8.47 16.15
N ASP A 6 -41.20 7.70 16.97
CA ASP A 6 -39.73 7.70 17.02
C ASP A 6 -39.14 7.20 15.69
N PRO A 7 -37.97 7.74 15.28
CA PRO A 7 -37.28 7.31 14.08
C PRO A 7 -36.75 5.89 14.25
N ILE A 8 -36.83 5.11 13.19
CA ILE A 8 -36.27 3.76 13.14
C ILE A 8 -35.12 3.78 12.14
N TYR A 9 -33.94 3.35 12.55
CA TYR A 9 -32.79 3.19 11.68
C TYR A 9 -32.57 1.72 11.37
N ASP A 10 -32.34 1.41 10.10
CA ASP A 10 -32.00 0.07 9.65
C ASP A 10 -30.50 -0.15 9.84
N SER A 11 -30.13 -1.33 10.33
CA SER A 11 -28.74 -1.77 10.37
C SER A 11 -28.23 -2.06 8.96
N PHE A 12 -26.91 -2.06 8.78
CA PHE A 12 -26.32 -2.50 7.51
C PHE A 12 -26.76 -3.93 7.16
N ASN A 13 -26.93 -4.20 5.86
CA ASN A 13 -27.31 -5.51 5.36
C ASN A 13 -26.22 -6.58 5.63
N LYS A 14 -24.99 -6.13 5.89
CA LYS A 14 -23.85 -6.93 6.31
C LYS A 14 -23.36 -6.43 7.67
N GLU A 15 -22.81 -7.33 8.48
CA GLU A 15 -22.23 -6.98 9.78
C GLU A 15 -21.05 -6.01 9.64
N ILE A 16 -20.31 -6.10 8.53
CA ILE A 16 -19.22 -5.20 8.12
C ILE A 16 -19.55 -4.63 6.74
N GLU A 17 -19.68 -3.32 6.66
CA GLU A 17 -19.87 -2.60 5.39
C GLU A 17 -18.53 -2.03 4.90
N TYR A 18 -18.19 -2.28 3.64
CA TYR A 18 -16.97 -1.75 3.03
C TYR A 18 -17.25 -0.37 2.44
N TYR A 19 -16.66 0.65 3.05
CA TYR A 19 -16.78 2.02 2.59
C TYR A 19 -15.60 2.40 1.68
N GLU A 20 -15.93 2.70 0.43
CA GLU A 20 -15.01 3.24 -0.57
C GLU A 20 -15.30 4.72 -0.76
N ASN A 21 -14.33 5.58 -0.40
CA ASN A 21 -14.50 7.03 -0.47
C ASN A 21 -14.80 7.49 -1.91
N ILE A 22 -14.08 6.97 -2.91
CA ILE A 22 -14.24 7.40 -4.30
C ILE A 22 -15.53 6.85 -4.92
N ARG A 23 -15.89 5.60 -4.63
CA ARG A 23 -17.09 4.98 -5.23
C ARG A 23 -18.39 5.58 -4.68
N ASN A 24 -18.40 5.97 -3.41
CA ASN A 24 -19.58 6.49 -2.73
C ASN A 24 -19.64 8.03 -2.75
N ASN A 25 -18.84 8.71 -3.58
CA ASN A 25 -18.76 10.18 -3.63
C ASN A 25 -18.56 10.82 -2.24
N ASN A 26 -17.77 10.15 -1.40
CA ASN A 26 -17.52 10.50 -0.01
C ASN A 26 -18.78 10.59 0.88
N THR A 27 -19.86 9.89 0.53
CA THR A 27 -21.13 9.90 1.28
C THR A 27 -21.55 8.51 1.75
N LEU A 28 -21.81 8.38 3.05
CA LEU A 28 -22.41 7.22 3.69
C LEU A 28 -23.93 7.40 3.74
N GLN A 29 -24.67 6.36 3.34
CA GLN A 29 -26.13 6.33 3.37
C GLN A 29 -26.60 5.34 4.44
N ILE A 30 -27.51 5.80 5.30
CA ILE A 30 -28.14 5.01 6.36
C ILE A 30 -29.65 5.03 6.10
N PHE A 31 -30.25 3.86 5.99
CA PHE A 31 -31.68 3.72 5.73
C PHE A 31 -32.50 3.71 7.02
N GLY A 32 -33.77 4.07 6.92
CA GLY A 32 -34.68 4.05 8.05
C GLY A 32 -36.09 4.52 7.70
N GLN A 33 -36.90 4.70 8.74
CA GLN A 33 -38.29 5.14 8.63
C GLN A 33 -38.55 6.30 9.59
N HIS A 34 -39.40 7.25 9.16
CA HIS A 34 -39.81 8.42 9.95
C HIS A 34 -38.67 9.36 10.35
N LEU A 35 -37.64 9.46 9.51
CA LEU A 35 -36.44 10.25 9.79
C LEU A 35 -36.68 11.77 9.64
N ASP A 36 -37.60 12.18 8.77
CA ASP A 36 -37.99 13.58 8.55
C ASP A 36 -38.83 14.18 9.69
N ASN A 37 -39.55 13.33 10.42
CA ASN A 37 -40.40 13.75 11.54
C ASN A 37 -39.59 14.45 12.64
N PHE A 38 -38.35 14.01 12.85
CA PHE A 38 -37.40 14.68 13.74
C PHE A 38 -36.61 15.78 13.03
N GLY A 39 -36.29 15.60 11.74
CA GLY A 39 -35.48 16.54 10.96
C GLY A 39 -36.02 17.98 10.96
N ARG A 40 -37.34 18.17 10.98
CA ARG A 40 -37.94 19.52 10.93
C ARG A 40 -37.79 20.37 12.21
N PHE A 41 -37.46 19.77 13.35
CA PHE A 41 -37.27 20.47 14.64
C PHE A 41 -35.88 20.23 15.26
N LEU A 42 -35.19 19.14 14.89
CA LEU A 42 -33.92 18.67 15.49
C LEU A 42 -32.84 18.34 14.44
N GLU A 43 -32.89 18.88 13.22
CA GLU A 43 -31.84 18.68 12.19
C GLU A 43 -30.42 18.96 12.72
N SER A 44 -30.28 19.90 13.67
CA SER A 44 -29.02 20.24 14.34
C SER A 44 -28.64 19.34 15.53
N GLU A 45 -29.50 18.42 15.96
CA GLU A 45 -29.28 17.53 17.12
C GLU A 45 -29.00 16.07 16.71
N ILE A 46 -28.85 15.79 15.41
CA ILE A 46 -28.49 14.47 14.91
C ILE A 46 -26.97 14.43 14.68
N VAL A 47 -26.29 13.57 15.43
CA VAL A 47 -24.84 13.39 15.35
C VAL A 47 -24.56 11.94 14.96
N VAL A 48 -23.92 11.75 13.81
CA VAL A 48 -23.43 10.44 13.37
C VAL A 48 -21.96 10.31 13.73
N THR A 49 -21.62 9.26 14.45
CA THR A 49 -20.27 8.95 14.90
C THR A 49 -19.82 7.62 14.29
N VAL A 50 -18.59 7.59 13.81
CA VAL A 50 -17.90 6.41 13.26
C VAL A 50 -16.67 6.17 14.13
N GLY A 51 -16.72 5.19 15.04
CA GLY A 51 -15.69 4.99 16.07
C GLY A 51 -15.50 6.25 16.91
N ASN A 52 -14.28 6.82 16.89
CA ASN A 52 -13.96 8.10 17.54
C ASN A 52 -14.17 9.34 16.63
N GLY A 53 -14.48 9.15 15.35
CA GLY A 53 -14.69 10.24 14.39
C GLY A 53 -16.15 10.66 14.29
N ASN A 54 -16.41 11.94 14.03
CA ASN A 54 -17.75 12.44 13.73
C ASN A 54 -17.92 12.62 12.21
N CYS A 55 -19.10 12.32 11.68
CA CYS A 55 -19.42 12.63 10.29
C CYS A 55 -19.78 14.11 10.13
N THR A 56 -19.37 14.69 9.00
CA THR A 56 -19.73 16.04 8.57
C THR A 56 -20.87 16.00 7.54
N ASP A 57 -21.45 17.15 7.21
CA ASP A 57 -22.49 17.29 6.19
C ASP A 57 -23.66 16.28 6.33
N VAL A 58 -24.22 16.18 7.53
CA VAL A 58 -25.38 15.31 7.80
C VAL A 58 -26.63 15.91 7.14
N VAL A 59 -27.23 15.14 6.24
CA VAL A 59 -28.46 15.49 5.52
C VAL A 59 -29.49 14.42 5.80
N VAL A 60 -30.65 14.83 6.28
CA VAL A 60 -31.74 13.91 6.63
C VAL A 60 -32.86 14.03 5.62
N SER A 61 -33.35 12.88 5.16
CA SER A 61 -34.55 12.75 4.32
C SER A 61 -35.56 11.85 5.02
N LYS A 62 -36.72 11.59 4.41
CA LYS A 62 -37.80 10.81 5.04
C LYS A 62 -37.43 9.37 5.38
N THR A 63 -36.64 8.74 4.51
CA THR A 63 -36.31 7.30 4.56
C THR A 63 -34.81 7.03 4.51
N GLN A 64 -34.00 8.09 4.46
CA GLN A 64 -32.55 7.96 4.40
C GLN A 64 -31.87 9.14 5.10
N LEU A 65 -30.73 8.86 5.73
CA LEU A 65 -29.80 9.83 6.26
C LEU A 65 -28.49 9.68 5.48
N THR A 66 -27.96 10.78 4.97
CA THR A 66 -26.69 10.82 4.27
C THR A 66 -25.70 11.64 5.08
N CYS A 67 -24.49 11.14 5.28
CA CYS A 67 -23.44 11.90 5.97
C CYS A 67 -22.07 11.66 5.32
N LYS A 68 -21.12 12.55 5.54
CA LYS A 68 -19.74 12.39 5.07
C LYS A 68 -18.85 11.93 6.23
N PRO A 69 -18.38 10.67 6.22
CA PRO A 69 -17.45 10.21 7.24
C PRO A 69 -16.06 10.85 7.04
N PRO A 70 -15.19 10.84 8.07
CA PRO A 70 -13.82 11.34 7.95
C PRO A 70 -13.04 10.60 6.84
N ALA A 71 -12.12 11.31 6.18
CA ALA A 71 -11.36 10.78 5.04
C ALA A 71 -10.45 9.60 5.41
N GLU A 72 -9.86 9.66 6.61
CA GLU A 72 -9.06 8.59 7.20
C GLU A 72 -9.91 7.79 8.19
N GLN A 73 -9.72 6.47 8.23
CA GLN A 73 -10.41 5.60 9.16
C GLN A 73 -10.02 5.97 10.61
N PRO A 74 -10.96 6.46 11.43
CA PRO A 74 -10.66 6.74 12.83
C PRO A 74 -10.50 5.42 13.59
N LEU A 75 -9.60 5.40 14.57
CA LEU A 75 -9.50 4.26 15.48
C LEU A 75 -10.82 4.06 16.22
N ASN A 76 -11.17 2.80 16.46
CA ASN A 76 -12.22 2.47 17.40
C ASN A 76 -11.59 2.40 18.80
N SER A 77 -12.08 3.19 19.77
CA SER A 77 -11.71 3.18 21.20
C SER A 77 -10.45 2.39 21.59
N ASP A 78 -9.32 3.07 21.87
CA ASP A 78 -8.00 2.57 22.35
C ASP A 78 -7.37 1.33 21.66
N ASP A 79 -8.09 0.59 20.82
CA ASP A 79 -7.68 -0.65 20.17
C ASP A 79 -7.62 -0.46 18.64
N GLU A 80 -6.41 -0.46 18.08
CA GLU A 80 -6.16 -0.27 16.63
C GLU A 80 -6.74 -1.39 15.75
N ASP A 81 -6.97 -2.59 16.30
CA ASP A 81 -7.37 -3.78 15.54
C ASP A 81 -8.89 -3.95 15.37
N VAL A 82 -9.71 -3.05 15.93
CA VAL A 82 -11.17 -3.15 15.89
C VAL A 82 -11.76 -2.18 14.87
N LEU A 83 -12.59 -2.69 13.96
CA LEU A 83 -13.31 -1.89 12.97
C LEU A 83 -14.21 -0.85 13.66
N PRO A 84 -14.26 0.42 13.19
CA PRO A 84 -15.05 1.48 13.81
C PRO A 84 -16.56 1.19 13.75
N ASP A 85 -17.24 1.45 14.86
CA ASP A 85 -18.68 1.30 14.97
C ASP A 85 -19.43 2.55 14.49
N VAL A 86 -20.47 2.35 13.69
CA VAL A 86 -21.34 3.44 13.23
C VAL A 86 -22.51 3.57 14.18
N ARG A 87 -22.59 4.71 14.86
CA ARG A 87 -23.65 5.07 15.80
C ARG A 87 -24.32 6.36 15.38
N VAL A 88 -25.64 6.39 15.45
CA VAL A 88 -26.46 7.58 15.22
C VAL A 88 -27.05 8.02 16.54
N ASN A 89 -26.68 9.22 16.97
CA ASN A 89 -27.21 9.85 18.18
C ASN A 89 -28.25 10.88 17.75
N VAL A 90 -29.48 10.75 18.25
CA VAL A 90 -30.57 11.69 18.00
C VAL A 90 -30.92 12.37 19.31
N GLY A 91 -30.60 13.65 19.41
CA GLY A 91 -30.80 14.41 20.61
C GLY A 91 -29.98 13.92 21.81
N LYS A 92 -30.54 14.06 23.01
CA LYS A 92 -29.83 13.70 24.26
C LYS A 92 -29.91 12.24 24.66
N ASN A 93 -30.97 11.53 24.25
CA ASN A 93 -31.34 10.24 24.85
C ASN A 93 -31.47 9.08 23.86
N LEU A 94 -31.51 9.33 22.55
CA LEU A 94 -31.66 8.26 21.55
C LEU A 94 -30.31 7.94 20.93
N LYS A 95 -29.89 6.68 21.02
CA LYS A 95 -28.66 6.17 20.42
C LYS A 95 -28.98 4.89 19.65
N PHE A 96 -28.61 4.86 18.39
CA PHE A 96 -28.85 3.74 17.50
C PHE A 96 -27.53 3.19 16.98
N TYR A 97 -27.41 1.86 16.96
CA TYR A 97 -26.27 1.15 16.41
C TYR A 97 -26.61 0.66 15.01
N ILE A 98 -25.80 1.01 14.01
CA ILE A 98 -26.06 0.68 12.60
C ILE A 98 -25.22 -0.51 12.14
N GLY A 99 -23.96 -0.59 12.57
CA GLY A 99 -23.03 -1.66 12.20
C GLY A 99 -21.57 -1.22 12.24
N GLN A 100 -20.67 -2.01 11.66
CA GLN A 100 -19.23 -1.69 11.56
C GLN A 100 -18.87 -1.21 10.15
N LEU A 101 -17.92 -0.27 10.07
CA LEU A 101 -17.43 0.27 8.81
C LEU A 101 -15.97 -0.12 8.58
N SER A 102 -15.67 -0.76 7.46
CA SER A 102 -14.29 -1.00 7.01
C SER A 102 -13.96 -0.01 5.90
N TYR A 103 -12.95 0.84 6.10
CA TYR A 103 -12.49 1.68 5.01
C TYR A 103 -11.61 0.85 4.11
N SER A 104 -12.00 0.72 2.84
CA SER A 104 -11.07 0.20 1.85
C SER A 104 -10.02 1.28 1.63
N SER A 105 -8.80 1.06 2.14
CA SER A 105 -7.70 1.98 1.93
C SER A 105 -7.41 2.05 0.43
N GLU A 106 -7.70 3.18 -0.18
CA GLU A 106 -7.43 3.36 -1.60
C GLU A 106 -5.91 3.48 -1.76
N ILE A 107 -5.31 2.51 -2.46
CA ILE A 107 -3.88 2.55 -2.78
C ILE A 107 -3.68 3.83 -3.60
N SER A 108 -3.03 4.82 -3.02
CA SER A 108 -2.88 6.11 -3.69
C SER A 108 -2.02 5.92 -4.94
N LEU A 109 -2.23 6.75 -5.97
CA LEU A 109 -1.37 6.74 -7.15
C LEU A 109 0.11 6.95 -6.78
N MET A 110 0.37 7.70 -5.70
CA MET A 110 1.72 7.88 -5.16
C MET A 110 2.27 6.58 -4.58
N ASP A 111 1.47 5.81 -3.84
CA ASP A 111 1.88 4.48 -3.35
C ASP A 111 2.18 3.54 -4.51
N ILE A 112 1.33 3.52 -5.54
CA ILE A 112 1.55 2.69 -6.74
C ILE A 112 2.88 3.09 -7.41
N VAL A 113 3.11 4.37 -7.65
CA VAL A 113 4.34 4.88 -8.26
C VAL A 113 5.56 4.54 -7.41
N MET A 114 5.47 4.69 -6.09
CA MET A 114 6.54 4.34 -5.15
C MET A 114 6.87 2.85 -5.19
N TYR A 115 5.87 1.98 -5.12
CA TYR A 115 6.06 0.53 -5.19
C TYR A 115 6.67 0.10 -6.53
N VAL A 116 6.17 0.62 -7.65
CA VAL A 116 6.71 0.34 -8.98
C VAL A 116 8.17 0.84 -9.07
N GLY A 117 8.48 2.01 -8.51
CA GLY A 117 9.83 2.55 -8.47
C GLY A 117 10.80 1.65 -7.69
N ILE A 118 10.39 1.15 -6.52
CA ILE A 118 11.20 0.24 -5.70
C ILE A 118 11.45 -1.08 -6.45
N VAL A 119 10.42 -1.65 -7.07
CA VAL A 119 10.55 -2.90 -7.85
C VAL A 119 11.50 -2.70 -9.03
N ALA A 120 11.39 -1.59 -9.77
CA ALA A 120 12.29 -1.31 -10.88
C ALA A 120 13.76 -1.14 -10.42
N LEU A 121 13.99 -0.42 -9.32
CA LEU A 121 15.32 -0.19 -8.77
C LEU A 121 15.96 -1.49 -8.26
N THR A 122 15.19 -2.35 -7.60
CA THR A 122 15.66 -3.64 -7.09
C THR A 122 16.04 -4.59 -8.23
N ILE A 123 15.26 -4.64 -9.31
CA ILE A 123 15.60 -5.46 -10.48
C ILE A 123 16.88 -4.94 -11.16
N LEU A 124 16.99 -3.63 -11.38
CA LEU A 124 18.17 -3.02 -12.01
C LEU A 124 19.45 -3.28 -11.19
N THR A 125 19.37 -3.14 -9.87
CA THR A 125 20.51 -3.39 -8.98
C THR A 125 20.93 -4.86 -8.99
N ILE A 126 19.99 -5.81 -9.01
CA ILE A 126 20.31 -7.25 -9.13
C ILE A 126 21.02 -7.54 -10.46
N ILE A 127 20.55 -6.98 -11.58
CA ILE A 127 21.19 -7.16 -12.89
C ILE A 127 22.61 -6.59 -12.89
N CYS A 128 22.80 -5.38 -12.37
CA CYS A 128 24.13 -4.79 -12.22
C CYS A 128 25.05 -5.66 -11.34
N LEU A 129 24.55 -6.23 -10.24
CA LEU A 129 25.33 -7.13 -9.40
C LEU A 129 25.73 -8.41 -10.14
N VAL A 130 24.83 -9.02 -10.91
CA VAL A 130 25.14 -10.22 -11.72
C VAL A 130 26.21 -9.89 -12.76
N ILE A 131 26.08 -8.76 -13.46
CA ILE A 131 27.07 -8.29 -14.44
C ILE A 131 28.41 -8.03 -13.75
N LEU A 132 28.43 -7.35 -12.61
CA LEU A 132 29.64 -7.11 -11.83
C LEU A 132 30.29 -8.41 -11.34
N ILE A 133 29.50 -9.40 -10.92
CA ILE A 133 30.00 -10.72 -10.53
C ILE A 133 30.55 -11.46 -11.74
N ALA A 134 29.89 -11.40 -12.90
CA ALA A 134 30.38 -12.00 -14.15
C ALA A 134 31.70 -11.36 -14.59
N TYR A 135 31.78 -10.02 -14.61
CA TYR A 135 33.02 -9.30 -14.90
C TYR A 135 34.08 -9.54 -13.83
N ARG A 136 33.72 -9.65 -12.54
CA ARG A 136 34.67 -9.99 -11.46
C ARG A 136 35.16 -11.43 -11.60
N ARG A 137 34.30 -12.36 -12.03
CA ARG A 137 34.62 -13.77 -12.29
C ARG A 137 35.54 -13.88 -13.49
N GLU A 138 35.22 -13.18 -14.58
CA GLU A 138 36.05 -13.08 -15.77
C GLU A 138 37.35 -12.33 -15.47
N SER A 139 37.36 -11.32 -14.59
CA SER A 139 38.58 -10.63 -14.15
C SER A 139 39.42 -11.50 -13.19
N PHE A 140 38.79 -12.36 -12.39
CA PHE A 140 39.47 -13.37 -11.57
C PHE A 140 40.09 -14.46 -12.45
N GLU A 141 39.46 -14.78 -13.58
CA GLU A 141 40.00 -15.65 -14.64
C GLU A 141 41.07 -14.93 -15.48
N ASN A 142 40.89 -13.65 -15.79
CA ASN A 142 41.84 -12.82 -16.54
C ASN A 142 43.09 -12.50 -15.72
N ARG A 143 43.00 -12.45 -14.38
CA ARG A 143 44.19 -12.47 -13.49
C ARG A 143 44.99 -13.76 -13.60
N LYS A 144 44.36 -14.90 -13.94
CA LYS A 144 45.08 -16.14 -14.30
C LYS A 144 45.59 -16.07 -15.74
N ASN A 145 44.88 -15.40 -16.64
CA ASN A 145 45.22 -15.28 -18.06
C ASN A 145 46.42 -14.34 -18.32
N THR A 146 46.69 -13.34 -17.46
CA THR A 146 47.96 -12.58 -17.51
C THR A 146 49.19 -13.46 -17.18
N ARG A 147 49.00 -14.57 -16.45
CA ARG A 147 50.07 -15.58 -16.27
C ARG A 147 50.24 -16.48 -17.50
N ILE A 148 49.24 -16.59 -18.36
CA ILE A 148 49.33 -17.35 -19.62
C ILE A 148 50.07 -16.52 -20.68
N ILE A 149 49.83 -15.20 -20.75
CA ILE A 149 50.58 -14.30 -21.64
C ILE A 149 52.07 -14.22 -21.24
N LYS A 150 52.38 -14.19 -19.94
CA LYS A 150 53.79 -14.23 -19.47
C LYS A 150 54.48 -15.58 -19.69
N LYS A 151 53.72 -16.68 -19.77
CA LYS A 151 54.27 -18.01 -20.13
C LYS A 151 54.51 -18.17 -21.64
N MET A 152 53.88 -17.34 -22.48
CA MET A 152 54.15 -17.31 -23.93
C MET A 152 55.33 -16.40 -24.32
N GLY A 153 55.81 -15.52 -23.45
CA GLY A 153 57.06 -14.79 -23.67
C GLY A 153 58.33 -15.59 -23.35
N LYS A 154 58.24 -16.51 -22.36
CA LYS A 154 59.38 -17.35 -21.91
C LYS A 154 59.64 -18.61 -22.75
N GLN A 155 58.83 -18.85 -23.78
CA GLN A 155 59.10 -19.89 -24.77
C GLN A 155 59.83 -19.38 -26.02
N MET A 156 60.21 -18.09 -26.06
CA MET A 156 61.08 -17.56 -27.11
C MET A 156 62.57 -17.69 -26.75
N ASP A 157 62.97 -17.43 -25.49
CA ASP A 157 64.39 -17.55 -25.06
C ASP A 157 64.93 -18.99 -25.07
N ILE A 158 64.06 -19.99 -24.92
CA ILE A 158 64.46 -21.40 -24.87
C ILE A 158 64.69 -21.99 -26.27
N LEU A 159 64.15 -21.37 -27.33
CA LEU A 159 64.39 -21.80 -28.70
C LEU A 159 65.64 -21.15 -29.32
N GLU A 160 65.99 -19.92 -28.91
CA GLU A 160 67.23 -19.27 -29.36
C GLU A 160 68.48 -19.94 -28.77
N SER A 161 68.40 -20.48 -27.55
CA SER A 161 69.52 -21.15 -26.88
C SER A 161 69.89 -22.52 -27.45
N ARG A 162 69.00 -23.21 -28.19
CA ARG A 162 69.33 -24.52 -28.79
C ARG A 162 70.03 -24.41 -30.15
N VAL A 163 69.80 -23.35 -30.93
CA VAL A 163 70.49 -23.15 -32.22
C VAL A 163 71.95 -22.75 -32.01
N ALA A 164 72.27 -22.04 -30.93
CA ALA A 164 73.66 -21.68 -30.60
C ALA A 164 74.50 -22.87 -30.10
N LYS A 165 73.88 -23.98 -29.69
CA LYS A 165 74.60 -25.12 -29.09
C LYS A 165 74.96 -26.23 -30.10
N GLU A 166 74.20 -26.41 -31.18
CA GLU A 166 74.54 -27.42 -32.20
C GLU A 166 75.68 -27.01 -33.15
N CYS A 167 75.94 -25.71 -33.35
CA CYS A 167 77.12 -25.29 -34.14
C CYS A 167 78.46 -25.40 -33.39
N LYS A 168 78.47 -25.71 -32.09
CA LYS A 168 79.71 -25.83 -31.29
C LYS A 168 80.25 -27.25 -31.19
N GLU A 169 79.46 -28.27 -31.53
CA GLU A 169 79.87 -29.68 -31.51
C GLU A 169 80.29 -30.21 -32.90
N ALA A 170 80.15 -29.43 -33.98
CA ALA A 170 80.62 -29.81 -35.31
C ALA A 170 82.05 -29.35 -35.65
N PHE A 171 82.76 -28.71 -34.72
CA PHE A 171 84.13 -28.19 -34.89
C PHE A 171 85.08 -28.50 -33.72
N ALA A 172 84.75 -29.50 -32.90
CA ALA A 172 85.66 -30.10 -31.92
C ALA A 172 85.92 -31.56 -32.27
#